data_AF-A0A3B8NAR2-F1
#
_entry.id   AF-A0A3B8NAR2-F1
#
_cell.length_a   1.000
_cell.length_b   1.000
_cell.length_c   1.000
_cell.angle_alpha   90.00
_cell.angle_beta   90.00
_cell.angle_gamma   90.00
#
_symmetry.space_group_name_H-M   'P 1'
#
loop_
_entity.id
_entity.type
_entity.pdbx_description
1 polymer ?
#
loop_
_entity_poly.entity_id
_entity_poly.type
_entity_poly.pdbx_seq_one_letter_code
_entity_poly.pdbx_strand_id
1 'polypeptide(L)' 'MPIYHYTCDDCKDSFEVFQKMSDQPLKVCPSCGGKLQKTISRVGVVFKGKGFYSTDSKGGNGSKSSNRKTEKVTESSDT' A
#
# COMPACT_ATOMS: atom_id res chain seq x y z
N MET A 1 -22.00 -5.66 8.25
CA MET A 1 -22.16 -5.20 6.85
C MET A 1 -20.89 -4.42 6.51
N PRO A 2 -20.10 -4.85 5.51
CA PRO A 2 -18.80 -4.22 5.23
C PRO A 2 -18.95 -2.81 4.63
N ILE A 3 -17.91 -1.99 4.80
CA ILE A 3 -17.75 -0.71 4.11
C ILE A 3 -16.92 -0.99 2.85
N TYR A 4 -17.36 -0.44 1.73
CA TYR A 4 -16.58 -0.45 0.49
C TYR A 4 -16.21 0.97 0.10
N HIS A 5 -14.98 1.12 -0.38
CA HIS A 5 -14.45 2.36 -0.91
C HIS A 5 -14.63 2.35 -2.43
N TYR A 6 -15.15 3.44 -2.98
CA TYR A 6 -15.30 3.63 -4.41
C TYR A 6 -14.57 4.90 -4.85
N THR A 7 -14.08 4.89 -6.09
CA THR A 7 -13.44 6.04 -6.73
C THR A 7 -14.03 6.21 -8.12
N CYS A 8 -14.38 7.45 -8.49
CA CYS A 8 -14.85 7.78 -9.83
C CYS A 8 -13.66 8.04 -10.77
N ASP A 9 -13.69 7.49 -11.97
CA ASP A 9 -12.64 7.70 -12.97
C ASP A 9 -12.69 9.11 -13.59
N ASP A 10 -13.87 9.72 -13.63
CA ASP A 10 -14.12 10.98 -14.32
C ASP A 10 -13.84 12.21 -13.42
N CYS A 11 -14.47 12.27 -12.24
CA CYS A 11 -14.28 13.41 -11.31
C CYS A 11 -13.20 13.16 -10.25
N LYS A 12 -12.67 11.93 -10.14
CA LYS A 12 -11.68 11.51 -9.13
C LYS A 12 -12.14 11.61 -7.67
N ASP A 13 -13.44 11.80 -7.45
CA ASP A 13 -14.01 11.74 -6.11
C ASP A 13 -13.96 10.32 -5.55
N SER A 14 -13.68 10.21 -4.26
CA SER A 14 -13.68 8.94 -3.54
C SER A 14 -14.60 9.00 -2.33
N PHE A 15 -15.40 7.95 -2.11
CA PHE A 15 -16.34 7.87 -0.99
C PHE A 15 -16.55 6.45 -0.49
N GLU A 16 -17.09 6.36 0.72
CA GLU A 16 -17.37 5.12 1.43
C GLU A 16 -18.87 4.79 1.41
N VAL A 17 -19.21 3.51 1.18
CA VAL A 17 -20.59 3.04 1.17
C VAL A 17 -20.71 1.78 2.02
N PHE A 18 -21.69 1.77 2.92
CA PHE A 18 -22.12 0.57 3.62
C PHE A 18 -22.96 -0.31 2.67
N GLN A 19 -22.46 -1.50 2.34
CA GLN A 19 -23.10 -2.37 1.36
C GLN A 19 -23.03 -3.83 1.82
N LYS A 20 -24.07 -4.63 1.54
CA LYS A 20 -24.01 -6.07 1.84
C LYS A 20 -23.10 -6.74 0.82
N MET A 21 -22.43 -7.82 1.22
CA MET A 21 -21.62 -8.60 0.28
C MET A 21 -22.44 -9.19 -0.87
N SER A 22 -23.73 -9.46 -0.65
CA SER A 22 -24.65 -10.01 -1.64
C SER A 22 -25.17 -8.99 -2.64
N ASP A 23 -25.02 -7.69 -2.37
CA ASP A 23 -25.62 -6.64 -3.18
C ASP A 23 -24.75 -6.35 -4.42
N GLN A 24 -25.38 -5.91 -5.50
CA GLN A 24 -24.67 -5.53 -6.72
C GLN A 24 -23.83 -4.25 -6.52
N PRO A 25 -22.58 -4.20 -6.99
CA PRO A 25 -21.70 -3.05 -6.79
C PRO A 25 -22.25 -1.79 -7.49
N LEU A 26 -21.98 -0.62 -6.89
CA LEU A 26 -22.34 0.66 -7.49
C LEU A 26 -21.47 0.92 -8.73
N LYS A 27 -22.11 1.34 -9.82
CA LYS A 27 -21.45 1.60 -11.12
C LYS A 27 -21.43 3.07 -11.54
N VAL A 28 -22.26 3.90 -10.90
CA VAL A 28 -22.52 5.29 -11.31
C VAL A 28 -22.15 6.24 -10.18
N CYS A 29 -21.42 7.30 -10.52
CA CYS A 29 -21.06 8.36 -9.58
C CYS A 29 -22.25 9.28 -9.28
N PRO A 30 -22.62 9.52 -8.01
CA PRO A 30 -23.72 10.42 -7.67
C PRO A 30 -23.41 11.89 -7.96
N SER A 31 -22.14 12.30 -8.01
CA SER A 31 -21.74 13.69 -8.26
C SER A 31 -21.77 14.08 -9.75
N CYS A 32 -21.35 13.17 -10.63
CA CYS A 32 -21.10 13.50 -12.05
C CYS A 32 -21.72 12.51 -13.05
N GLY A 33 -22.29 11.39 -12.60
CA GLY A 33 -22.83 10.34 -13.48
C GLY A 33 -21.76 9.45 -14.14
N GLY A 34 -20.49 9.67 -13.81
CA GLY A 34 -19.35 8.95 -14.34
C GLY A 34 -19.23 7.48 -13.91
N LYS A 35 -18.24 6.79 -14.47
CA LYS A 35 -17.96 5.38 -14.10
C LYS A 35 -17.31 5.29 -12.71
N LEU A 36 -17.79 4.33 -11.92
CA LEU A 36 -17.27 4.03 -10.59
C LEU A 36 -16.44 2.74 -10.58
N GLN A 37 -15.33 2.77 -9.87
CA GLN A 37 -14.51 1.60 -9.58
C GLN A 37 -14.46 1.36 -8.07
N LYS A 38 -14.49 0.08 -7.68
CA LYS A 38 -14.31 -0.31 -6.28
C LYS A 38 -12.83 -0.34 -5.97
N THR A 39 -12.39 0.53 -5.06
CA THR A 39 -10.99 0.65 -4.68
C THR A 39 -10.72 -0.25 -3.48
N ILE A 40 -9.80 -1.20 -3.65
CA ILE A 40 -9.32 -2.07 -2.57
C ILE A 40 -7.99 -1.51 -2.07
N SER A 41 -7.97 -1.06 -0.82
CA SER A 41 -6.75 -0.58 -0.19
C SER A 41 -5.77 -1.73 0.08
N ARG A 42 -4.47 -1.46 -0.09
CA ARG A 42 -3.43 -2.42 0.26
C ARG A 42 -3.32 -2.50 1.77
N VAL A 43 -3.71 -3.63 2.35
CA VAL A 43 -3.47 -3.94 3.77
C VAL A 43 -2.16 -4.69 3.93
N GLY A 44 -1.28 -4.20 4.80
CA GLY A 44 -0.05 -4.89 5.16
C GLY A 44 -0.36 -6.09 6.03
N VAL A 45 -0.02 -7.30 5.55
CA VAL A 45 -0.18 -8.53 6.33
C VAL A 45 1.12 -8.83 7.05
N VAL A 46 1.06 -9.00 8.38
CA VAL A 46 2.21 -9.40 9.20
C VAL A 46 1.92 -10.77 9.80
N PHE A 47 2.71 -11.77 9.41
CA PHE A 47 2.62 -13.11 9.96
C PHE A 47 3.50 -13.22 11.21
N LYS A 48 2.88 -13.39 12.39
CA LYS A 48 3.59 -13.63 13.66
C LYS A 48 3.42 -15.09 14.05
N GLY A 49 4.46 -15.91 13.87
CA GLY A 49 4.47 -17.32 14.26
C GLY A 49 5.73 -18.07 13.85
N LYS A 50 6.21 -18.97 14.72
CA LYS A 50 7.33 -19.90 14.47
C LYS A 50 6.89 -20.97 13.45
N GLY A 51 6.99 -20.66 12.17
CA GLY A 51 6.49 -21.54 11.10
C GLY A 51 6.18 -20.82 9.79
N PHE A 52 6.09 -19.49 9.80
CA PHE A 52 5.95 -18.67 8.59
C PHE A 52 7.33 -18.18 8.12
N TYR A 53 8.31 -19.10 8.04
CA TYR A 53 9.67 -18.74 7.64
C TYR A 53 9.65 -18.29 6.18
N SER A 54 10.14 -17.06 6.00
CA SER A 54 10.45 -16.31 4.79
C SER A 54 11.09 -17.17 3.69
N THR A 55 10.30 -17.98 2.98
CA THR A 55 10.78 -18.81 1.86
C THR A 55 10.60 -18.11 0.52
N ASP A 56 9.72 -17.11 0.41
CA ASP A 56 9.45 -16.36 -0.83
C ASP A 56 9.85 -14.87 -0.78
N SER A 57 10.48 -14.40 0.31
CA SER A 57 11.06 -13.05 0.37
C SER A 57 12.31 -12.97 -0.51
N LYS A 58 12.17 -13.09 -1.84
CA LYS A 58 13.22 -12.68 -2.76
C LYS A 58 13.39 -11.17 -2.63
N GLY A 59 14.56 -10.78 -2.12
CA GLY A 59 14.95 -9.40 -1.88
C GLY A 59 14.69 -8.52 -3.09
N GLY A 60 13.66 -7.68 -2.98
CA GLY A 60 13.54 -6.49 -3.82
C GLY A 60 14.66 -5.54 -3.43
N ASN A 61 15.63 -5.40 -4.33
CA ASN A 61 16.77 -4.49 -4.24
C ASN A 61 16.24 -3.04 -4.19
N GLY A 62 15.82 -2.60 -3.01
CA GLY A 62 15.32 -1.25 -2.74
C GLY A 62 16.48 -0.29 -2.48
N SER A 63 16.70 0.61 -3.43
CA SER A 63 16.98 2.01 -3.15
C SER A 63 18.21 2.32 -2.28
N LYS A 64 19.40 2.36 -2.90
CA LYS A 64 20.50 3.20 -2.40
C LYS A 64 20.11 4.67 -2.58
N SER A 65 19.41 5.23 -1.60
CA SER A 65 19.35 6.68 -1.38
C SER A 65 20.12 7.01 -0.11
N SER A 66 21.25 7.67 -0.32
CA SER A 66 21.80 8.74 0.51
C SER A 66 21.93 8.51 2.02
N ASN A 67 23.16 8.25 2.47
CA ASN A 67 23.58 8.69 3.80
C ASN A 67 24.89 9.50 3.69
N ARG A 68 24.74 10.83 3.71
CA ARG A 68 25.81 11.76 4.09
C ARG A 68 26.00 11.62 5.60
N LYS A 69 27.20 11.27 6.06
CA LYS A 69 27.83 11.88 7.25
C LYS A 69 29.35 11.70 7.24
N THR A 70 30.00 12.83 6.99
CA THR A 70 31.18 13.41 7.65
C THR A 70 31.88 12.59 8.75
N GLU A 71 33.15 12.31 8.47
CA GLU A 71 34.37 12.37 9.30
C GLU A 71 34.35 11.81 10.74
N LYS A 72 35.23 10.82 10.98
CA LYS A 72 36.13 10.82 12.14
C LYS A 72 37.39 10.01 11.88
N VAL A 73 38.51 10.69 12.16
CA VAL A 73 39.91 10.30 12.25
C VAL A 73 40.16 8.89 12.81
N THR A 74 41.07 8.14 12.19
CA THR A 74 41.89 7.12 12.85
C THR A 74 43.34 7.23 12.38
N GLU A 75 44.17 7.58 13.35
CA GLU A 75 45.63 7.54 13.41
C GLU A 75 46.12 6.08 13.53
N SER A 76 47.42 5.84 13.24
CA SER A 76 48.25 4.62 13.46
C SER A 76 47.96 3.36 12.58
N SER A 77 48.91 2.56 12.08
CA SER A 77 50.39 2.45 12.16
C SER A 77 50.89 1.47 11.06
N ASP A 78 52.21 1.24 10.99
CA ASP A 78 52.93 0.10 10.36
C ASP A 78 53.09 0.06 8.83
N THR A 79 54.19 0.60 8.28
CA THR A 79 55.49 -0.09 8.03
C THR A 79 56.53 0.90 7.51
#